data_AF-H2ERX6-F1
#
_entry.id   AF-H2ERX6-F1
#
_cell.length_a   1.000
_cell.length_b   1.000
_cell.length_c   1.000
_cell.angle_alpha   90.00
_cell.angle_beta   90.00
_cell.angle_gamma   90.00
#
_symmetry.space_group_name_H-M   'P 1'
#
loop_
_entity.id
_entity.type
_entity.pdbx_description
1 polymer ?
#
loop_
_entity_poly.entity_id
_entity_poly.type
_entity_poly.pdbx_seq_one_letter_code
_entity_poly.pdbx_strand_id
1 'polypeptide(L)'
;MAKSIPKLKQIALLEKIAQLSKAGIHQRDIAMQLCKYGHGVEKEIGQSCLDALGFGRPFSHGLANWISLNAYQSLSSGEAVGEFVQGVQDAIEALNVDEASTGALFKVLIKPIVGLGAILGISALLSKYAYPSLLKQLPIHRWGGLSQFSYDFGLFWLNYGVVVIVLTIGLIGFVALTISKTVTIEKHSITCLSINNID
;
A
#
# COMPACT_ATOMS: atom_id res chain seq x y z
N MET A 1 -1.89 -21.55 5.40
CA MET A 1 -1.27 -20.35 4.79
C MET A 1 -2.38 -19.59 4.07
N ALA A 2 -2.68 -18.35 4.44
CA ALA A 2 -3.72 -17.56 3.79
C ALA A 2 -3.32 -17.25 2.34
N LYS A 3 -4.08 -17.76 1.36
CA LYS A 3 -3.82 -17.62 -0.08
C LYS A 3 -4.51 -16.36 -0.61
N SER A 4 -4.09 -15.19 -0.12
CA SER A 4 -4.62 -13.91 -0.63
C SER A 4 -4.16 -13.70 -2.07
N ILE A 5 -5.10 -13.44 -2.99
CA ILE A 5 -4.78 -13.18 -4.40
C ILE A 5 -4.25 -11.75 -4.58
N PRO A 6 -3.49 -11.45 -5.65
CA PRO A 6 -3.04 -10.09 -5.94
C PRO A 6 -4.21 -9.09 -5.95
N LYS A 7 -3.99 -7.89 -5.42
CA LYS A 7 -5.02 -6.84 -5.27
C LYS A 7 -5.83 -6.57 -6.55
N LEU A 8 -5.17 -6.45 -7.70
CA LEU A 8 -5.85 -6.26 -9.00
C LEU A 8 -6.82 -7.41 -9.33
N LYS A 9 -6.46 -8.64 -8.95
CA LYS A 9 -7.35 -9.81 -9.10
C LYS A 9 -8.50 -9.80 -8.09
N GLN A 10 -8.29 -9.26 -6.88
CA GLN A 10 -9.38 -9.06 -5.91
C GLN A 10 -10.40 -8.06 -6.44
N ILE A 11 -9.94 -6.93 -6.99
CA ILE A 11 -10.81 -5.90 -7.57
C ILE A 11 -11.59 -6.49 -8.75
N ALA A 12 -10.93 -7.13 -9.70
CA ALA A 12 -11.59 -7.74 -10.86
C ALA A 12 -12.65 -8.80 -10.46
N LEU A 13 -12.35 -9.61 -9.44
CA LEU A 13 -13.30 -10.58 -8.89
C LEU A 13 -14.52 -9.88 -8.27
N LEU A 14 -14.30 -8.89 -7.41
CA LEU A 14 -15.38 -8.15 -6.74
C LEU A 14 -16.22 -7.34 -7.75
N GLU A 15 -15.61 -6.77 -8.78
CA GLU A 15 -16.32 -6.09 -9.87
C GLU A 15 -17.23 -7.05 -10.63
N LYS A 16 -16.75 -8.26 -10.93
CA LYS A 16 -17.56 -9.31 -11.57
C LYS A 16 -18.73 -9.71 -10.67
N ILE A 17 -18.49 -9.90 -9.37
CA ILE A 17 -19.55 -10.19 -8.38
C ILE A 17 -20.56 -9.04 -8.31
N ALA A 18 -20.11 -7.79 -8.30
CA ALA A 18 -20.97 -6.62 -8.28
C ALA A 18 -21.83 -6.51 -9.53
N GLN A 19 -21.26 -6.76 -10.72
CA GLN A 19 -22.00 -6.75 -11.98
C GLN A 19 -23.10 -7.81 -11.99
N LEU A 20 -22.77 -9.04 -11.56
CA LEU A 20 -23.74 -10.13 -11.49
C LEU A 20 -24.83 -9.83 -10.46
N SER A 21 -24.47 -9.29 -9.31
CA SER A 21 -25.43 -8.94 -8.26
C SER A 21 -26.34 -7.78 -8.68
N LYS A 22 -25.80 -6.75 -9.37
CA LYS A 22 -26.60 -5.65 -9.97
C LYS A 22 -27.54 -6.15 -11.06
N ALA A 23 -27.18 -7.23 -11.75
CA ALA A 23 -28.06 -7.91 -12.71
C ALA A 23 -29.16 -8.75 -12.02
N GLY A 24 -29.29 -8.70 -10.69
CA GLY A 24 -30.29 -9.42 -9.93
C GLY A 24 -29.94 -10.89 -9.69
N ILE A 25 -28.70 -11.31 -9.97
CA ILE A 25 -28.27 -12.69 -9.74
C ILE A 25 -28.01 -12.87 -8.24
N HIS A 26 -28.65 -13.89 -7.65
CA HIS A 26 -28.48 -14.20 -6.24
C HIS A 26 -27.09 -14.76 -5.93
N GLN A 27 -26.60 -14.52 -4.71
CA GLN A 27 -25.25 -14.89 -4.26
C GLN A 27 -24.87 -16.36 -4.54
N ARG A 28 -25.83 -17.28 -4.38
CA ARG A 28 -25.62 -18.71 -4.68
C ARG A 28 -25.35 -18.96 -6.16
N ASP A 29 -26.07 -18.29 -7.04
CA ASP A 29 -25.90 -18.41 -8.49
C ASP A 29 -24.61 -17.73 -8.95
N ILE A 30 -24.21 -16.62 -8.31
CA ILE A 30 -22.90 -16.00 -8.52
C ILE A 30 -21.78 -17.00 -8.18
N ALA A 31 -21.86 -17.65 -7.00
CA ALA A 31 -20.88 -18.66 -6.60
C ALA A 31 -20.84 -19.85 -7.57
N MET A 32 -22.00 -20.28 -8.07
CA MET A 32 -22.10 -21.34 -9.08
C MET A 32 -21.49 -20.93 -10.42
N GLN A 33 -21.71 -19.69 -10.86
CA GLN A 33 -21.09 -19.17 -12.08
C GLN A 33 -19.56 -19.08 -11.95
N LEU A 34 -19.05 -18.67 -10.79
CA LEU A 34 -17.61 -18.68 -10.51
C LEU A 34 -17.03 -20.11 -10.54
N CYS A 35 -17.75 -21.10 -10.03
CA CYS A 35 -17.31 -22.50 -10.10
C CYS A 35 -17.35 -23.06 -11.53
N LYS A 36 -18.38 -22.70 -12.32
CA LYS A 36 -18.61 -23.24 -13.67
C LYS A 36 -17.78 -22.56 -14.75
N TYR A 37 -17.58 -21.24 -14.65
CA TYR A 37 -16.95 -20.41 -15.68
C TYR A 37 -15.69 -19.68 -15.19
N GLY A 38 -15.34 -19.79 -13.91
CA GLY A 38 -14.11 -19.21 -13.37
C GLY A 38 -12.87 -19.99 -13.78
N HIS A 39 -11.74 -19.31 -13.87
CA HIS A 39 -10.44 -19.91 -14.20
C HIS A 39 -9.54 -20.03 -12.97
N GLY A 40 -8.99 -21.23 -12.75
CA GLY A 40 -8.01 -21.51 -11.69
C GLY A 40 -8.52 -21.16 -10.30
N VAL A 41 -7.94 -20.12 -9.70
CA VAL A 41 -8.28 -19.67 -8.34
C VAL A 41 -9.72 -19.18 -8.22
N GLU A 42 -10.33 -18.61 -9.27
CA GLU A 42 -11.74 -18.20 -9.23
C GLU A 42 -12.69 -19.38 -9.00
N LYS A 43 -12.33 -20.56 -9.48
CA LYS A 43 -13.10 -21.78 -9.29
C LYS A 43 -13.01 -22.26 -7.84
N GLU A 44 -11.82 -22.22 -7.25
CA GLU A 44 -11.61 -22.50 -5.82
C GLU A 44 -12.40 -21.52 -4.94
N ILE A 45 -12.41 -20.24 -5.32
CA ILE A 45 -13.18 -19.19 -4.64
C ILE A 45 -14.69 -19.47 -4.74
N GLY A 46 -15.18 -19.76 -5.95
CA GLY A 46 -16.60 -20.08 -6.17
C GLY A 46 -17.04 -21.29 -5.35
N GLN A 47 -16.21 -22.33 -5.26
CA GLN A 47 -16.47 -23.49 -4.42
C GLN A 47 -16.49 -23.13 -2.93
N SER A 48 -15.51 -22.37 -2.44
CA SER A 48 -15.44 -21.88 -1.06
C SER A 48 -16.70 -21.08 -0.67
N CYS A 49 -17.21 -20.24 -1.57
CA CYS A 49 -18.46 -19.52 -1.37
C CYS A 49 -19.69 -20.45 -1.37
N LEU A 50 -19.74 -21.45 -2.26
CA LEU A 50 -20.83 -22.43 -2.27
C LEU A 50 -20.86 -23.26 -0.99
N ASP A 51 -19.69 -23.69 -0.50
CA ASP A 51 -19.57 -24.45 0.74
C ASP A 51 -20.03 -23.60 1.92
N ALA A 52 -19.57 -22.35 2.02
CA ALA A 52 -20.01 -21.41 3.06
C ALA A 52 -21.54 -21.24 3.07
N LEU A 53 -22.15 -20.98 1.91
CA LEU A 53 -23.60 -20.88 1.78
C LEU A 53 -24.32 -22.19 2.13
N GLY A 54 -23.72 -23.35 1.79
CA GLY A 54 -24.24 -24.67 2.15
C GLY A 54 -24.30 -24.92 3.65
N PHE A 55 -23.38 -24.33 4.42
CA PHE A 55 -23.36 -24.36 5.88
C PHE A 55 -24.17 -23.23 6.54
N GLY A 56 -24.93 -22.45 5.78
CA GLY A 56 -25.69 -21.30 6.30
C GLY A 56 -24.81 -20.11 6.69
N ARG A 57 -23.55 -20.06 6.24
CA ARG A 57 -22.64 -18.93 6.44
C ARG A 57 -22.80 -17.91 5.32
N PRO A 58 -22.48 -16.63 5.59
CA PRO A 58 -22.58 -15.58 4.59
C PRO A 58 -21.59 -15.80 3.43
N PHE A 59 -21.90 -15.28 2.24
CA PHE A 59 -21.07 -15.34 1.05
C PHE A 59 -19.68 -14.74 1.29
N SER A 60 -19.61 -13.64 2.04
CA SER A 60 -18.36 -12.99 2.47
C SER A 60 -17.41 -13.95 3.19
N HIS A 61 -17.93 -14.93 3.94
CA HIS A 61 -17.11 -15.91 4.65
C HIS A 61 -16.31 -16.80 3.69
N GLY A 62 -16.90 -17.17 2.55
CA GLY A 62 -16.21 -17.92 1.50
C GLY A 62 -15.06 -17.14 0.85
N LEU A 63 -15.10 -15.80 0.92
CA LEU A 63 -14.09 -14.90 0.38
C LEU A 63 -12.99 -14.52 1.38
N ALA A 64 -13.18 -14.75 2.68
CA ALA A 64 -12.33 -14.25 3.76
C ALA A 64 -10.82 -14.54 3.57
N ASN A 65 -10.49 -15.71 3.02
CA ASN A 65 -9.10 -16.12 2.80
C ASN A 65 -8.46 -15.57 1.50
N TRP A 66 -9.28 -14.98 0.63
CA TRP A 66 -8.90 -14.59 -0.72
C TRP A 66 -8.76 -13.08 -0.88
N ILE A 67 -9.57 -12.31 -0.14
CA ILE A 67 -9.58 -10.84 -0.17
C ILE A 67 -8.82 -10.22 1.02
N SER A 68 -8.53 -8.92 0.96
CA SER A 68 -7.94 -8.18 2.08
C SER A 68 -8.91 -8.12 3.27
N LEU A 69 -8.39 -7.91 4.48
CA LEU A 69 -9.21 -7.81 5.69
C LEU A 69 -10.22 -6.65 5.58
N ASN A 70 -9.77 -5.49 5.09
CA ASN A 70 -10.61 -4.32 4.91
C ASN A 70 -11.75 -4.62 3.91
N ALA A 71 -11.44 -5.26 2.78
CA ALA A 71 -12.44 -5.66 1.80
C ALA A 71 -13.44 -6.68 2.37
N TYR A 72 -12.96 -7.63 3.18
CA TYR A 72 -13.83 -8.60 3.86
C TYR A 72 -14.77 -7.92 4.85
N GLN A 73 -14.28 -6.98 5.66
CA GLN A 73 -15.09 -6.26 6.63
C GLN A 73 -16.17 -5.43 5.95
N SER A 74 -15.82 -4.67 4.90
CA SER A 74 -16.79 -3.90 4.10
C SER A 74 -17.85 -4.78 3.46
N LEU A 75 -17.45 -5.93 2.91
CA LEU A 75 -18.38 -6.86 2.30
C LEU A 75 -19.30 -7.50 3.34
N SER A 76 -18.74 -7.96 4.46
CA SER A 76 -19.47 -8.61 5.55
C SER A 76 -20.45 -7.64 6.21
N SER A 77 -20.12 -6.35 6.33
CA SER A 77 -21.02 -5.35 6.89
C SER A 77 -22.21 -5.10 5.96
N GLY A 78 -21.97 -4.99 4.65
CA GLY A 78 -23.05 -4.82 3.67
C GLY A 78 -23.97 -6.04 3.61
N GLU A 79 -23.39 -7.24 3.66
CA GLU A 79 -24.17 -8.49 3.69
C GLU A 79 -25.01 -8.63 4.97
N ALA A 80 -24.49 -8.21 6.13
CA ALA A 80 -25.21 -8.27 7.40
C ALA A 80 -26.45 -7.34 7.44
N VAL A 81 -26.43 -6.23 6.72
CA VAL A 81 -27.56 -5.29 6.62
C VAL A 81 -28.46 -5.54 5.41
N GLY A 82 -28.20 -6.60 4.64
CA GLY A 82 -28.96 -6.95 3.44
C GLY A 82 -28.59 -6.15 2.18
N GLU A 83 -27.65 -5.21 2.28
CA GLU A 83 -27.15 -4.37 1.20
C GLU A 83 -25.90 -4.98 0.56
N PHE A 84 -26.04 -6.20 0.02
CA PHE A 84 -24.91 -6.95 -0.54
C PHE A 84 -24.21 -6.20 -1.70
N VAL A 85 -24.98 -5.60 -2.62
CA VAL A 85 -24.43 -4.84 -3.75
C VAL A 85 -23.56 -3.69 -3.25
N GLN A 86 -24.04 -2.96 -2.25
CA GLN A 86 -23.30 -1.86 -1.64
C GLN A 86 -22.05 -2.38 -0.91
N GLY A 87 -22.15 -3.46 -0.14
CA GLY A 87 -21.00 -4.08 0.54
C GLY A 87 -19.89 -4.50 -0.42
N VAL A 88 -20.23 -5.00 -1.62
CA VAL A 88 -19.22 -5.31 -2.66
C VAL A 88 -18.58 -4.04 -3.21
N GLN A 89 -19.34 -2.96 -3.41
CA GLN A 89 -18.78 -1.66 -3.84
C GLN A 89 -17.85 -1.07 -2.77
N ASP A 90 -18.27 -1.09 -1.51
CA ASP A 90 -17.48 -0.60 -0.37
C ASP A 90 -16.19 -1.41 -0.21
N ALA A 91 -16.23 -2.73 -0.49
CA ALA A 91 -15.05 -3.58 -0.50
C ALA A 91 -14.07 -3.23 -1.64
N ILE A 92 -14.58 -2.88 -2.83
CA ILE A 92 -13.76 -2.38 -3.95
C ILE A 92 -13.13 -1.03 -3.60
N GLU A 93 -13.91 -0.12 -2.99
CA GLU A 93 -13.42 1.18 -2.56
C GLU A 93 -12.34 1.05 -1.48
N ALA A 94 -12.55 0.19 -0.49
CA ALA A 94 -11.55 -0.11 0.54
C ALA A 94 -10.24 -0.61 -0.07
N LEU A 95 -10.29 -1.42 -1.13
CA LEU A 95 -9.09 -1.80 -1.87
C LEU A 95 -8.48 -0.60 -2.60
N ASN A 96 -9.26 0.22 -3.29
CA ASN A 96 -8.73 1.36 -4.04
C ASN A 96 -8.10 2.46 -3.17
N VAL A 97 -8.65 2.73 -1.98
CA VAL A 97 -8.14 3.73 -1.03
C VAL A 97 -6.71 3.41 -0.59
N ASP A 98 -6.35 2.13 -0.45
CA ASP A 98 -4.97 1.71 -0.13
C ASP A 98 -3.94 2.12 -1.23
N GLU A 99 -4.36 2.30 -2.48
CA GLU A 99 -3.48 2.74 -3.58
C GLU A 99 -3.40 4.25 -3.72
N ALA A 100 -4.54 4.92 -3.57
CA ALA A 100 -4.66 6.35 -3.83
C ALA A 100 -3.73 7.16 -2.93
N SER A 101 -3.62 6.80 -1.65
CA SER A 101 -2.77 7.52 -0.69
C SER A 101 -1.28 7.43 -1.04
N THR A 102 -0.75 6.24 -1.30
CA THR A 102 0.71 6.09 -1.45
C THR A 102 1.20 6.55 -2.83
N GLY A 103 0.48 6.21 -3.90
CA GLY A 103 0.87 6.57 -5.26
C GLY A 103 0.70 8.06 -5.57
N ALA A 104 -0.38 8.68 -5.09
CA ALA A 104 -0.61 10.10 -5.29
C ALA A 104 0.40 10.95 -4.50
N LEU A 105 0.72 10.57 -3.25
CA LEU A 105 1.73 11.26 -2.46
C LEU A 105 3.12 11.17 -3.12
N PHE A 106 3.52 10.01 -3.63
CA PHE A 106 4.80 9.86 -4.30
C PHE A 106 4.90 10.75 -5.55
N LYS A 107 3.82 10.84 -6.33
CA LYS A 107 3.76 11.68 -7.54
C LYS A 107 3.81 13.17 -7.23
N VAL A 108 3.27 13.60 -6.09
CA VAL A 108 3.34 15.01 -5.65
C VAL A 108 4.73 15.32 -5.09
N LEU A 109 5.35 14.39 -4.38
CA LEU A 109 6.65 14.57 -3.73
C LEU A 109 7.85 14.47 -4.68
N ILE A 110 7.71 13.83 -5.84
CA ILE A 110 8.84 13.69 -6.78
C ILE A 110 9.37 15.06 -7.25
N LYS A 111 8.50 16.04 -7.48
CA LYS A 111 8.88 17.39 -7.92
C LYS A 111 9.76 18.11 -6.88
N PRO A 112 9.34 18.27 -5.61
CA PRO A 112 10.18 18.90 -4.60
C PRO A 112 11.45 18.09 -4.28
N ILE A 113 11.41 16.75 -4.32
CA ILE A 113 12.60 15.91 -4.13
C ILE A 113 13.64 16.16 -5.22
N VAL A 114 13.23 16.19 -6.49
CA VAL A 114 14.14 16.47 -7.62
C VAL A 114 14.67 17.90 -7.55
N GLY A 115 13.83 18.89 -7.23
CA GLY A 115 14.24 20.28 -7.07
C GLY A 115 15.28 20.47 -5.95
N LEU A 116 15.03 19.88 -4.78
CA LEU A 116 15.99 19.88 -3.67
C LEU A 116 17.28 19.16 -4.06
N GLY A 117 17.17 17.98 -4.70
CA GLY A 117 18.34 17.25 -5.21
C GLY A 117 19.20 18.07 -6.16
N ALA A 118 18.59 18.85 -7.05
CA ALA A 118 19.30 19.73 -7.98
C ALA A 118 20.06 20.85 -7.25
N ILE A 119 19.40 21.55 -6.32
CA ILE A 119 20.03 22.64 -5.54
C ILE A 119 21.20 22.09 -4.72
N LEU A 120 20.97 20.96 -4.06
CA LEU A 120 21.97 20.28 -3.24
C LEU A 120 23.15 19.77 -4.08
N GLY A 121 22.88 19.23 -5.27
CA GLY A 121 23.91 18.81 -6.23
C GLY A 121 24.73 19.98 -6.75
N ILE A 122 24.09 21.11 -7.08
CA ILE A 122 24.78 22.34 -7.50
C ILE A 122 25.69 22.86 -6.38
N SER A 123 25.22 22.86 -5.12
CA SER A 123 26.02 23.26 -3.96
C SER A 123 27.28 22.39 -3.78
N ALA A 124 27.14 21.07 -3.93
CA ALA A 124 28.27 20.13 -3.87
C ALA A 124 29.26 20.34 -5.03
N LEU A 125 28.75 20.59 -6.25
CA LEU A 125 29.56 20.89 -7.44
C LEU A 125 30.35 22.19 -7.28
N LEU A 126 29.71 23.25 -6.81
CA LEU A 126 30.36 24.53 -6.53
C LEU A 126 31.46 24.35 -5.49
N SER A 127 31.21 23.58 -4.43
CA SER A 127 32.19 23.25 -3.38
C SER A 127 33.40 22.50 -3.92
N LYS A 128 33.20 21.59 -4.89
CA LYS A 128 34.29 20.82 -5.50
C LYS A 128 35.09 21.61 -6.54
N TYR A 129 34.48 22.51 -7.31
CA TYR A 129 35.13 23.14 -8.47
C TYR A 129 35.32 24.66 -8.36
N ALA A 130 34.33 25.39 -7.84
CA ALA A 130 34.38 26.86 -7.77
C ALA A 130 35.24 27.33 -6.58
N TYR A 131 35.01 26.74 -5.41
CA TYR A 131 35.69 27.15 -4.18
C TYR A 131 37.20 26.87 -4.11
N PRO A 132 37.78 25.76 -4.65
CA PRO A 132 39.24 25.61 -4.70
C PRO A 132 39.93 26.62 -5.62
N SER A 133 39.23 27.17 -6.61
CA SER A 133 39.76 28.26 -7.45
C SER A 133 39.73 29.60 -6.71
N LEU A 134 38.72 29.85 -5.86
CA LEU A 134 38.63 31.01 -4.98
C LEU A 134 39.66 30.97 -3.84
N LEU A 135 39.94 29.78 -3.30
CA LEU A 135 40.95 29.55 -2.28
C LEU A 135 42.37 29.94 -2.71
N LYS A 136 42.67 29.88 -4.01
CA LYS A 136 43.95 30.35 -4.56
C LYS A 136 44.10 31.87 -4.52
N GLN A 137 43.01 32.62 -4.45
CA GLN A 137 43.01 34.08 -4.50
C GLN A 137 42.76 34.72 -3.13
N LEU A 138 41.93 34.11 -2.28
CA LEU A 138 41.59 34.67 -0.97
C LEU A 138 41.43 33.56 0.09
N PRO A 139 42.19 33.59 1.21
CA PRO A 139 42.09 32.59 2.26
C PRO A 139 40.73 32.66 3.00
N ILE A 140 40.22 31.50 3.43
CA ILE A 140 38.86 31.30 4.00
C ILE A 140 38.54 32.26 5.15
N HIS A 141 39.54 32.63 5.97
CA HIS A 141 39.34 33.51 7.12
C HIS A 141 38.89 34.93 6.75
N ARG A 142 39.02 35.34 5.48
CA ARG A 142 38.53 36.64 4.98
C ARG A 142 37.15 36.57 4.34
N TRP A 143 36.56 35.38 4.24
CA TRP A 143 35.24 35.23 3.66
C TRP A 143 34.18 35.67 4.65
N GLY A 144 33.10 36.30 4.16
CA GLY A 144 31.94 36.60 5.00
C GLY A 144 31.30 35.32 5.52
N GLY A 145 30.64 35.37 6.69
CA GLY A 145 30.08 34.18 7.35
C GLY A 145 29.11 33.37 6.48
N LEU A 146 28.37 34.02 5.59
CA LEU A 146 27.46 33.35 4.65
C LEU A 146 28.21 32.48 3.62
N SER A 147 29.38 32.94 3.16
CA SER A 147 30.24 32.20 2.23
C SER A 147 30.93 31.00 2.90
N GLN A 148 31.34 31.16 4.16
CA GLN A 148 31.89 30.05 4.95
C GLN A 148 30.84 28.97 5.19
N PHE A 149 29.63 29.37 5.60
CA PHE A 149 28.50 28.45 5.78
C PHE A 149 28.16 27.69 4.50
N SER A 150 28.08 28.38 3.35
CA SER A 150 27.80 27.73 2.06
C SER A 150 28.87 26.69 1.68
N TYR A 151 30.14 26.97 1.98
CA TYR A 151 31.24 26.06 1.70
C TYR A 151 31.20 24.82 2.59
N ASP A 152 31.01 25.02 3.90
CA ASP A 152 30.90 23.91 4.87
C ASP A 152 29.66 23.06 4.61
N PHE A 153 28.53 23.68 4.26
CA PHE A 153 27.30 23.00 3.88
C PHE A 153 27.49 22.13 2.62
N GLY A 154 28.16 22.64 1.60
CA GLY A 154 28.44 21.88 0.39
C GLY A 154 29.46 20.76 0.60
N LEU A 155 30.48 20.97 1.44
CA LEU A 155 31.43 19.93 1.86
C LEU A 155 30.77 18.83 2.68
N PHE A 156 29.89 19.20 3.61
CA PHE A 156 29.09 18.26 4.39
C PHE A 156 28.29 17.35 3.46
N TRP A 157 27.65 17.93 2.43
CA TRP A 157 26.83 17.16 1.52
C TRP A 157 27.62 16.32 0.52
N LEU A 158 28.81 16.77 0.15
CA LEU A 158 29.73 15.99 -0.68
C LEU A 158 30.28 14.77 0.08
N ASN A 159 30.59 14.90 1.37
CA ASN A 159 31.19 13.83 2.17
C ASN A 159 30.16 12.91 2.84
N TYR A 160 29.08 13.47 3.39
CA TYR A 160 28.08 12.75 4.18
C TYR A 160 26.74 12.56 3.46
N GLY A 161 26.55 13.13 2.26
CA GLY A 161 25.30 13.03 1.52
C GLY A 161 24.83 11.60 1.29
N VAL A 162 25.74 10.72 0.89
CA VAL A 162 25.43 9.30 0.68
C VAL A 162 25.03 8.62 1.99
N VAL A 163 25.74 8.89 3.09
CA VAL A 163 25.44 8.32 4.42
C VAL A 163 24.05 8.75 4.90
N VAL A 164 23.70 10.03 4.74
CA VAL A 164 22.39 10.53 5.14
C VAL A 164 21.26 9.95 4.29
N ILE A 165 21.46 9.78 2.98
CA ILE A 165 20.48 9.10 2.12
C ILE A 165 20.28 7.66 2.55
N VAL A 166 21.36 6.90 2.80
CA VAL A 166 21.29 5.51 3.25
C VAL A 166 20.56 5.39 4.60
N LEU A 167 20.89 6.24 5.57
CA LEU A 167 20.19 6.25 6.86
C LEU A 167 18.71 6.61 6.73
N THR A 168 18.37 7.56 5.86
CA THR A 168 16.98 7.97 5.63
C THR A 168 16.18 6.83 4.99
N ILE A 169 16.73 6.17 3.95
CA ILE A 169 16.11 5.00 3.33
C ILE A 169 15.98 3.86 4.34
N GLY A 170 17.02 3.62 5.15
CA GLY A 170 17.00 2.61 6.22
C GLY A 170 15.91 2.88 7.25
N LEU A 171 15.73 4.13 7.67
CA LEU A 171 14.68 4.54 8.60
C LEU A 171 13.27 4.33 7.99
N ILE A 172 13.07 4.75 6.74
CA ILE A 172 11.80 4.54 6.04
C ILE A 172 11.50 3.04 5.91
N GLY A 173 12.48 2.23 5.52
CA GLY A 173 12.36 0.78 5.44
C GLY A 173 12.04 0.16 6.80
N PHE A 174 12.70 0.60 7.87
CA PHE A 174 12.46 0.13 9.23
C PHE A 174 11.04 0.46 9.72
N VAL A 175 10.56 1.68 9.47
CA VAL A 175 9.18 2.08 9.79
C VAL A 175 8.18 1.24 8.99
N ALA A 176 8.40 1.05 7.69
CA ALA A 176 7.55 0.23 6.84
C ALA A 176 7.47 -1.24 7.31
N LEU A 177 8.60 -1.81 7.73
CA LEU A 177 8.66 -3.16 8.32
C LEU A 177 7.90 -3.24 9.64
N THR A 178 7.98 -2.19 10.46
CA THR A 178 7.27 -2.12 11.75
C THR A 178 5.77 -2.09 11.54
N ILE A 179 5.27 -1.26 10.61
CA ILE A 179 3.83 -1.20 10.26
C ILE A 179 3.35 -2.54 9.71
N SER A 180 4.14 -3.17 8.83
CA SER A 180 3.79 -4.47 8.23
C SER A 180 3.62 -5.58 9.27
N LYS A 181 4.45 -5.56 10.33
CA LYS A 181 4.33 -6.51 11.44
C LYS A 181 3.05 -6.27 12.26
N THR A 182 2.71 -5.02 12.55
CA THR A 182 1.50 -4.69 13.34
C THR A 182 0.22 -5.14 12.63
N VAL A 183 0.11 -4.91 11.31
CA VAL A 183 -1.03 -5.39 10.49
C VAL A 183 -1.13 -6.93 10.49
N THR A 184 0.00 -7.63 10.56
CA THR A 184 0.02 -9.10 10.59
C THR A 184 -0.49 -9.67 11.91
N ILE A 185 -0.22 -8.99 13.03
CA ILE A 185 -0.67 -9.42 14.36
C ILE A 185 -2.19 -9.30 14.51
N GLU A 186 -2.80 -8.25 13.94
CA GLU A 186 -4.25 -8.04 14.00
C GLU A 186 -5.05 -9.14 13.28
N LYS A 187 -4.57 -9.61 12.11
CA LYS A 187 -5.17 -10.76 11.41
C LYS A 187 -5.21 -12.03 12.26
N HIS A 188 -4.22 -12.23 13.14
CA HIS A 188 -4.16 -13.41 13.98
C HIS A 188 -5.18 -13.36 15.13
N SER A 189 -5.36 -12.19 15.76
CA SER A 189 -6.35 -12.01 16.83
C SER A 189 -7.80 -12.15 16.35
N ILE A 190 -8.13 -11.64 15.16
CA ILE A 190 -9.50 -11.74 14.60
C ILE A 190 -9.84 -13.20 14.24
N THR A 191 -8.85 -13.97 13.77
CA THR A 191 -9.04 -15.40 13.48
C THR A 191 -9.33 -16.20 14.75
N CYS A 192 -8.68 -15.88 15.88
CA CYS A 192 -8.97 -16.53 17.16
C CYS A 192 -10.33 -16.12 17.75
N LEU A 193 -10.75 -14.86 17.61
CA LEU A 193 -12.06 -14.40 18.10
C LEU A 193 -13.23 -14.99 17.29
N SER A 194 -13.06 -15.23 15.99
CA SER A 194 -14.08 -15.91 15.18
C SER A 194 -14.19 -17.41 15.49
N ILE A 195 -13.18 -18.03 16.08
CA ILE A 195 -13.22 -19.46 16.48
C ILE A 195 -13.89 -19.62 17.84
N ASN A 196 -13.65 -18.70 18.79
CA ASN A 196 -14.24 -18.74 20.13
C ASN A 196 -15.72 -18.31 20.21
N ASN A 197 -16.34 -17.86 19.11
CA ASN A 197 -17.76 -17.51 19.05
C ASN A 197 -18.58 -18.57 18.29
N ILE A 198 -18.02 -19.77 18.11
CA ILE A 198 -18.65 -20.93 17.46
C ILE A 198 -18.86 -22.10 18.46
N ASP A 199 -18.45 -21.94 19.72
CA ASP A 199 -18.84 -22.80 20.85
C ASP A 199 -19.94 -22.13 21.70
#